data_AF-A0A932WUX9-F1
#
_entry.id   AF-A0A932WUX9-F1
#
_cell.length_a   1.000
_cell.length_b   1.000
_cell.length_c   1.000
_cell.angle_alpha   90.00
_cell.angle_beta   90.00
_cell.angle_gamma   90.00
#
_symmetry.space_group_name_H-M   'P 1'
#
loop_
_entity.id
_entity.type
_entity.pdbx_description
1 polymer ?
#
loop_
_entity_poly.entity_id
_entity_poly.type
_entity_poly.pdbx_seq_one_letter_code
_entity_poly.pdbx_strand_id
1 'polypeptide(L)' 'MGNKKTAQKLAEQEFDLEQELKDPGKLRAAKEQIATRVQQLKNLLRQGGDKKSFEDAQTLLHGFLAAQKVIQRINRKSF' A
#
# COMPACT_ATOMS: atom_id res chain seq x y z
N MET A 1 -19.35 29.22 11.69
CA MET A 1 -19.84 27.82 11.64
C MET A 1 -19.73 27.33 10.21
N GLY A 2 -18.77 26.47 9.87
CA GLY A 2 -18.62 25.99 8.50
C GLY A 2 -17.67 24.79 8.42
N ASN A 3 -17.98 23.85 7.53
CA ASN A 3 -17.15 22.73 7.06
C ASN A 3 -17.05 21.43 7.87
N LYS A 4 -18.09 21.01 8.62
CA LYS A 4 -18.18 19.59 9.05
C LYS A 4 -18.81 18.67 8.00
N LYS A 5 -19.72 19.17 7.15
CA LYS A 5 -20.46 18.34 6.18
C LYS A 5 -19.62 17.81 5.02
N THR A 6 -18.55 18.50 4.62
CA THR A 6 -17.74 18.13 3.44
C THR A 6 -16.75 17.00 3.76
N ALA A 7 -16.11 17.04 4.93
CA ALA A 7 -15.20 15.97 5.38
C ALA A 7 -15.96 14.67 5.70
N GLN A 8 -17.19 14.78 6.20
CA GLN A 8 -18.03 13.64 6.52
C GLN A 8 -18.52 12.90 5.27
N LYS A 9 -18.76 13.62 4.16
CA LYS A 9 -19.16 13.04 2.88
C LYS A 9 -18.01 12.34 2.13
N LEU A 10 -16.77 12.83 2.29
CA LEU A 10 -15.57 12.14 1.79
C LEU A 10 -15.29 10.83 2.53
N ALA A 11 -15.68 10.73 3.82
CA ALA A 11 -15.50 9.53 4.62
C ALA A 11 -16.43 8.37 4.23
N GLU A 12 -17.52 8.65 3.49
CA GLU A 12 -18.47 7.64 3.01
C GLU A 12 -18.14 7.14 1.60
N GLN A 13 -17.28 7.85 0.85
CA GLN A 13 -16.95 7.48 -0.50
C GLN A 13 -15.71 6.58 -0.49
N GLU A 14 -15.94 5.26 -0.56
CA GLU A 14 -14.86 4.30 -0.77
C GLU A 14 -14.13 4.59 -2.09
N PHE A 15 -12.82 4.45 -2.08
CA PHE A 15 -12.02 4.56 -3.30
C PHE A 15 -12.25 3.33 -4.19
N ASP A 16 -12.09 3.49 -5.51
CA ASP A 16 -12.24 2.39 -6.48
C ASP A 16 -11.36 1.18 -6.10
N LEU A 17 -10.14 1.43 -5.64
CA LEU A 17 -9.23 0.38 -5.17
C LEU A 17 -9.78 -0.36 -3.94
N GLU A 18 -10.45 0.33 -3.02
CA GLU A 18 -11.06 -0.32 -1.85
C GLU A 18 -12.21 -1.22 -2.26
N GLN A 19 -13.04 -0.78 -3.22
CA GLN A 19 -14.11 -1.59 -3.80
C GLN A 19 -13.55 -2.82 -4.53
N GLU A 20 -12.53 -2.64 -5.36
CA GLU A 20 -11.89 -3.75 -6.08
C GLU A 20 -11.29 -4.80 -5.14
N LEU A 21 -10.67 -4.35 -4.04
CA LEU A 21 -10.00 -5.23 -3.07
C LEU A 21 -10.97 -5.84 -2.05
N LYS A 22 -12.29 -5.63 -2.17
CA LYS A 22 -13.31 -6.48 -1.53
C LYS A 22 -13.31 -7.91 -2.09
N ASP A 23 -12.93 -8.08 -3.34
CA ASP A 23 -12.74 -9.41 -3.93
C ASP A 23 -11.52 -10.11 -3.27
N PRO A 24 -11.71 -11.27 -2.62
CA PRO A 24 -10.63 -11.96 -1.92
C PRO A 24 -9.47 -12.40 -2.83
N GLY A 25 -9.77 -12.74 -4.08
CA GLY A 25 -8.77 -13.12 -5.09
C GLY A 25 -7.91 -11.93 -5.50
N LYS A 26 -8.53 -10.78 -5.78
CA LYS A 26 -7.81 -9.53 -6.07
C LYS A 26 -6.99 -9.05 -4.87
N LEU A 27 -7.56 -9.13 -3.66
CA LEU A 27 -6.85 -8.79 -2.43
C LEU A 27 -5.61 -9.68 -2.21
N ARG A 28 -5.74 -10.98 -2.43
CA ARG A 28 -4.62 -11.92 -2.35
C ARG A 28 -3.56 -11.61 -3.39
N ALA A 29 -3.95 -11.39 -4.65
CA ALA A 29 -3.03 -11.03 -5.73
C ALA A 29 -2.27 -9.73 -5.43
N ALA A 30 -2.94 -8.70 -4.93
CA ALA A 30 -2.30 -7.45 -4.52
C ALA A 30 -1.29 -7.65 -3.38
N LYS A 31 -1.64 -8.45 -2.36
CA LYS A 31 -0.73 -8.80 -1.26
C LYS A 31 0.51 -9.55 -1.76
N GLU A 32 0.33 -10.53 -2.64
CA GLU A 32 1.43 -11.30 -3.23
C GLU A 32 2.34 -10.39 -4.07
N GLN A 33 1.79 -9.55 -4.94
CA GLN A 33 2.57 -8.60 -5.73
C GLN A 33 3.41 -7.66 -4.86
N ILE A 34 2.82 -7.08 -3.81
CA ILE A 34 3.55 -6.19 -2.90
C ILE A 34 4.66 -6.94 -2.17
N ALA A 35 4.38 -8.15 -1.67
CA ALA A 35 5.39 -8.97 -1.00
C ALA A 35 6.56 -9.32 -1.93
N THR A 36 6.28 -9.66 -3.19
CA THR A 36 7.32 -9.91 -4.21
C THR A 36 8.16 -8.67 -4.45
N ARG A 37 7.55 -7.48 -4.62
CA ARG A 37 8.29 -6.22 -4.81
C ARG A 37 9.16 -5.86 -3.62
N VAL A 38 8.64 -6.02 -2.39
CA VAL A 38 9.41 -5.82 -1.15
C VAL A 38 10.64 -6.74 -1.13
N GLN A 39 10.47 -8.01 -1.46
CA GLN A 39 11.59 -8.96 -1.45
C GLN A 39 12.63 -8.65 -2.54
N GLN A 40 12.19 -8.25 -3.74
CA GLN A 40 13.08 -7.82 -4.81
C GLN A 40 13.91 -6.59 -4.40
N LEU A 41 13.26 -5.58 -3.81
CA LEU A 41 13.94 -4.37 -3.34
C LEU A 41 14.93 -4.66 -2.20
N LYS A 42 14.56 -5.53 -1.24
CA LYS A 42 15.49 -5.98 -0.19
C LYS A 42 16.71 -6.69 -0.75
N ASN A 43 16.53 -7.49 -1.81
CA ASN A 43 17.65 -8.17 -2.47
C ASN A 43 18.55 -7.16 -3.19
N LEU A 44 17.97 -6.19 -3.91
CA LEU A 44 18.70 -5.12 -4.57
C LEU A 44 19.54 -4.31 -3.58
N LEU A 45 18.94 -3.89 -2.45
CA LEU A 45 19.64 -3.16 -1.40
C LEU A 45 20.79 -3.96 -0.77
N ARG A 46 20.66 -5.28 -0.68
CA ARG A 46 21.70 -6.17 -0.15
C ARG A 46 22.86 -6.37 -1.13
N GLN A 47 22.57 -6.37 -2.44
CA GLN A 47 23.60 -6.48 -3.48
C GLN A 47 24.49 -5.23 -3.53
N GLY A 48 24.02 -4.10 -3.00
CA GLY A 48 24.70 -2.81 -3.11
C GLY A 48 24.53 -2.19 -4.49
N GLY A 49 25.03 -0.97 -4.65
CA GLY A 49 24.90 -0.19 -5.87
C GLY A 49 25.45 1.22 -5.67
N ASP A 50 25.31 2.06 -6.69
CA ASP A 50 25.61 3.48 -6.53
C ASP A 50 24.60 4.15 -5.57
N LYS A 51 25.01 5.30 -5.02
CA LYS A 51 24.23 6.03 -4.02
C LYS A 51 22.81 6.32 -4.49
N LYS A 52 22.64 6.72 -5.75
CA LYS A 52 21.31 7.10 -6.28
C LYS A 52 20.41 5.88 -6.40
N SER A 53 20.92 4.78 -6.98
CA SER A 53 20.16 3.53 -7.09
C SER A 53 19.77 2.97 -5.71
N PHE A 54 20.63 3.13 -4.71
CA PHE A 54 20.34 2.73 -3.34
C PHE A 54 19.23 3.59 -2.71
N GLU A 55 19.31 4.92 -2.83
CA GLU A 55 18.29 5.86 -2.34
C GLU A 55 16.93 5.65 -3.02
N ASP A 56 16.93 5.43 -4.34
CA ASP A 56 15.73 5.13 -5.12
C ASP A 56 15.09 3.81 -4.62
N ALA A 57 15.90 2.76 -4.42
CA ALA A 57 15.44 1.48 -3.92
C ALA A 57 14.91 1.55 -2.47
N GLN A 58 15.53 2.34 -1.59
CA GLN A 58 15.04 2.58 -0.23
C GLN A 58 13.69 3.29 -0.25
N THR A 59 13.55 4.33 -1.07
CA THR A 59 12.31 5.09 -1.21
C THR A 59 11.16 4.21 -1.66
N LEU A 60 11.39 3.39 -2.70
CA LEU A 60 10.39 2.43 -3.17
C LEU A 60 10.04 1.39 -2.11
N LEU A 61 11.04 0.87 -1.37
CA LEU A 61 10.80 -0.11 -0.31
C LEU A 61 9.87 0.47 0.77
N HIS A 62 10.12 1.71 1.20
CA HIS A 62 9.24 2.37 2.16
C HIS A 62 7.82 2.57 1.63
N GLY A 63 7.68 2.95 0.36
CA GLY A 63 6.37 3.06 -0.31
C GLY A 63 5.60 1.74 -0.33
N PHE A 64 6.24 0.64 -0.73
CA PHE A 64 5.60 -0.68 -0.74
C PHE A 64 5.26 -1.19 0.66
N LEU A 65 6.09 -0.93 1.68
CA LEU A 65 5.78 -1.26 3.07
C LEU A 65 4.58 -0.46 3.60
N ALA A 66 4.44 0.81 3.19
CA ALA A 66 3.26 1.62 3.51
C ALA A 66 2.00 1.05 2.82
N ALA A 67 2.09 0.71 1.53
CA ALA A 67 1.00 0.08 0.78
C ALA A 67 0.58 -1.26 1.41
N GLN A 68 1.54 -2.08 1.85
CA GLN A 68 1.28 -3.33 2.55
C GLN A 68 0.43 -3.10 3.82
N LYS A 69 0.74 -2.06 4.60
CA LYS A 69 -0.03 -1.70 5.81
C LYS A 69 -1.45 -1.24 5.48
N VAL A 70 -1.62 -0.47 4.40
CA VAL A 70 -2.95 -0.03 3.94
C VAL A 70 -3.81 -1.23 3.54
N ILE A 71 -3.28 -2.10 2.68
CA ILE A 71 -4.00 -3.27 2.18
C ILE A 71 -4.29 -4.31 3.27
N GLN A 72 -3.48 -4.38 4.32
CA GLN A 72 -3.77 -5.20 5.50
C GLN A 72 -4.98 -4.71 6.31
N ARG A 73 -5.33 -3.43 6.20
CA ARG A 73 -6.49 -2.85 6.89
C ARG A 73 -7.78 -3.02 6.09
N ILE A 74 -7.67 -3.19 4.77
CA ILE A 74 -8.82 -3.51 3.92
C ILE A 74 -9.40 -4.85 4.34
N ASN A 75 -10.73 -4.88 4.54
CA ASN A 75 -11.51 -6.03 5.02
C ASN A 75 -11.20 -6.53 6.43
N ARG A 76 -10.37 -5.83 7.22
CA ARG A 76 -10.25 -6.11 8.65
C ARG A 76 -11.50 -5.57 9.33
N LYS A 77 -12.54 -6.41 9.51
CA LYS A 77 -13.66 -6.07 10.39
C LYS A 77 -13.08 -5.64 11.73
N SER A 78 -13.36 -4.42 12.16
CA SER A 78 -13.09 -3.98 13.52
C SER A 78 -13.79 -4.96 14.47
N PHE A 79 -13.00 -5.72 15.23
CA PHE A 79 -13.48 -6.49 16.37
C PHE A 79 -13.56 -5.57 17.58
#